data_AF-A0A1F4M377-F1
#
_entry.id   AF-A0A1F4M377-F1
#
_cell.length_a   1.000
_cell.length_b   1.000
_cell.length_c   1.000
_cell.angle_alpha   90.00
_cell.angle_beta   90.00
_cell.angle_gamma   90.00
#
_symmetry.space_group_name_H-M   'P 1'
#
loop_
_entity.id
_entity.type
_entity.pdbx_description
1 polymer ?
#
loop_
_entity_poly.entity_id
_entity_poly.type
_entity_poly.pdbx_seq_one_letter_code
_entity_poly.pdbx_strand_id
1 'polypeptide(L)'
;MANNAIFARLANLWTGFVSLWVSDVEKAHPEIAYQNAIASMIEKYTQLKAATGANIARRQEITARLDAAERELASVASDLETALATNQDDLAVVLIQKKNALDTTITELRTDAAQATADADNAKDSLTQVKTDIDKLKAEKDRMLAQMHSAQARLKIQGQLDGLSVDAEVQALSAVRDHIKGQVAQASLGAELHNSDLDVRLNKLRQSSGSVTAKAQLDALKQARAAAQAAPAKSL
;
A
#
# COMPACT_ATOMS: atom_id res chain seq x y z
N MET A 1 -15.96 -33.87 6.35
CA MET A 1 -14.72 -33.07 6.49
C MET A 1 -14.18 -32.54 5.13
N ALA A 2 -15.04 -32.28 4.13
CA ALA A 2 -14.60 -31.78 2.81
C ALA A 2 -14.69 -30.25 2.67
N ASN A 3 -15.56 -29.57 3.43
CA ASN A 3 -15.76 -28.11 3.32
C ASN A 3 -14.49 -27.31 3.65
N ASN A 4 -13.71 -27.70 4.65
CA ASN A 4 -12.47 -26.99 5.00
C ASN A 4 -11.41 -27.03 3.91
N ALA A 5 -11.42 -28.04 3.03
CA ALA A 5 -10.40 -28.18 1.99
C ALA A 5 -10.59 -27.15 0.87
N ILE A 6 -11.83 -26.82 0.51
CA ILE A 6 -12.13 -25.83 -0.54
C ILE A 6 -11.89 -24.41 0.01
N PHE A 7 -12.32 -24.12 1.24
CA PHE A 7 -12.05 -22.84 1.91
C PHE A 7 -10.54 -22.61 2.15
N ALA A 8 -9.80 -23.63 2.59
CA ALA A 8 -8.35 -23.52 2.76
C ALA A 8 -7.64 -23.29 1.41
N ARG A 9 -8.12 -23.92 0.33
CA ARG A 9 -7.59 -23.68 -1.02
C ARG A 9 -7.89 -22.27 -1.51
N LEU A 10 -9.09 -21.74 -1.28
CA LEU A 10 -9.47 -20.35 -1.62
C LEU A 10 -8.70 -19.31 -0.79
N ALA A 11 -8.53 -19.53 0.51
CA ALA A 11 -7.75 -18.66 1.39
C ALA A 11 -6.25 -18.68 1.03
N ASN A 12 -5.71 -19.84 0.67
CA ASN A 12 -4.32 -19.97 0.22
C ASN A 12 -4.09 -19.38 -1.18
N LEU A 13 -5.08 -19.45 -2.08
CA LEU A 13 -5.06 -18.75 -3.36
C LEU A 13 -5.09 -17.23 -3.17
N TRP A 14 -5.84 -16.74 -2.18
CA TRP A 14 -5.90 -15.32 -1.82
C TRP A 14 -4.57 -14.79 -1.27
N THR A 15 -3.97 -15.47 -0.28
CA THR A 15 -2.68 -15.05 0.29
C THR A 15 -1.55 -15.14 -0.74
N GLY A 16 -1.56 -16.16 -1.60
CA GLY A 16 -0.63 -16.30 -2.71
C GLY A 16 -0.75 -15.17 -3.75
N PHE A 17 -1.99 -14.79 -4.11
CA PHE A 17 -2.24 -13.71 -5.06
C PHE A 17 -1.85 -12.34 -4.52
N VAL A 18 -2.21 -12.03 -3.26
CA VAL A 18 -1.83 -10.76 -2.61
C VAL A 18 -0.30 -10.67 -2.47
N SER A 19 0.37 -11.78 -2.13
CA SER A 19 1.84 -11.86 -2.03
C SER A 19 2.55 -11.62 -3.37
N LEU A 20 2.13 -12.31 -4.43
CA LEU A 20 2.72 -12.17 -5.78
C LEU A 20 2.46 -10.79 -6.38
N TRP A 21 1.30 -10.20 -6.13
CA TRP A 21 0.89 -8.94 -6.75
C TRP A 21 1.45 -7.70 -6.01
N VAL A 22 1.62 -7.76 -4.69
CA VAL A 22 2.37 -6.75 -3.91
C VAL A 22 3.85 -6.67 -4.35
N SER A 23 4.38 -7.75 -4.92
CA SER A 23 5.75 -7.77 -5.44
C SER A 23 5.92 -7.10 -6.81
N ASP A 24 4.88 -7.07 -7.65
CA ASP A 24 4.98 -6.65 -9.07
C ASP A 24 4.30 -5.32 -9.41
N VAL A 25 3.37 -4.81 -8.58
CA VAL A 25 2.84 -3.45 -8.77
C VAL A 25 3.69 -2.45 -8.00
N GLU A 26 4.62 -1.87 -8.76
CA GLU A 26 5.26 -0.61 -8.41
C GLU A 26 4.27 0.40 -7.83
N LYS A 27 4.79 1.13 -6.85
CA LYS A 27 4.15 1.96 -5.83
C LYS A 27 3.31 3.16 -6.33
N ALA A 28 2.80 3.14 -7.56
CA ALA A 28 2.17 4.31 -8.19
C ALA A 28 0.63 4.34 -8.05
N HIS A 29 -0.09 3.21 -8.09
CA HIS A 29 -1.57 3.22 -8.16
C HIS A 29 -2.28 2.09 -7.39
N PRO A 30 -2.25 2.10 -6.04
CA PRO A 30 -2.99 1.13 -5.22
C PRO A 30 -4.51 1.17 -5.46
N GLU A 31 -5.05 2.31 -5.91
CA GLU A 31 -6.46 2.45 -6.26
C GLU A 31 -6.92 1.50 -7.36
N ILE A 32 -6.15 1.41 -8.46
CA ILE A 32 -6.49 0.62 -9.65
C ILE A 32 -6.54 -0.87 -9.29
N ALA A 33 -5.66 -1.29 -8.39
CA ALA A 33 -5.62 -2.66 -7.88
C ALA A 33 -6.90 -3.09 -7.17
N TYR A 34 -7.32 -2.27 -6.20
CA TYR A 34 -8.55 -2.52 -5.47
C TYR A 34 -9.76 -2.46 -6.42
N GLN A 35 -9.78 -1.51 -7.36
CA GLN A 35 -10.84 -1.43 -8.36
C GLN A 35 -10.92 -2.71 -9.22
N ASN A 36 -9.78 -3.22 -9.71
CA ASN A 36 -9.72 -4.45 -10.50
C ASN A 36 -10.14 -5.69 -9.68
N ALA A 37 -9.67 -5.80 -8.44
CA ALA A 37 -10.02 -6.90 -7.54
C ALA A 37 -11.53 -6.91 -7.22
N ILE A 38 -12.09 -5.73 -6.92
CA ILE A 38 -13.53 -5.57 -6.66
C ILE A 38 -14.34 -5.91 -7.92
N ALA A 39 -13.94 -5.42 -9.09
CA ALA A 39 -14.61 -5.71 -10.35
C ALA A 39 -14.64 -7.22 -10.65
N SER A 40 -13.49 -7.91 -10.50
CA SER A 40 -13.41 -9.36 -10.66
C SER A 40 -14.30 -10.12 -9.67
N MET A 41 -14.37 -9.67 -8.41
CA MET A 41 -15.26 -10.29 -7.42
C MET A 41 -16.74 -10.05 -7.74
N ILE A 42 -17.11 -8.87 -8.24
CA ILE A 42 -18.49 -8.58 -8.69
C ILE A 42 -18.88 -9.46 -9.88
N GLU A 43 -17.97 -9.70 -10.81
CA GLU A 43 -18.21 -10.62 -11.93
C GLU A 43 -18.45 -12.05 -11.43
N LYS A 44 -17.58 -12.55 -10.54
CA LYS A 44 -17.76 -13.87 -9.90
C LYS A 44 -19.05 -13.95 -9.10
N TYR A 45 -19.43 -12.89 -8.40
CA TYR A 45 -20.71 -12.81 -7.69
C TYR A 45 -21.90 -12.94 -8.65
N THR A 46 -21.83 -12.32 -9.83
CA THR A 46 -22.88 -12.41 -10.85
C THR A 46 -23.01 -13.84 -11.37
N GLN A 47 -21.89 -14.51 -11.68
CA GLN A 47 -21.87 -15.90 -12.11
C GLN A 47 -22.42 -16.83 -11.02
N LEU A 48 -21.97 -16.63 -9.77
CA LEU A 48 -22.43 -17.41 -8.62
C LEU A 48 -23.94 -17.20 -8.39
N LYS A 49 -24.46 -15.98 -8.54
CA LYS A 49 -25.89 -15.69 -8.42
C LYS A 49 -26.71 -16.48 -9.44
N ALA A 50 -26.25 -16.58 -10.68
CA ALA A 50 -26.91 -17.38 -11.71
C ALA A 50 -26.89 -18.89 -11.36
N ALA A 51 -25.74 -19.42 -10.92
CA ALA A 51 -25.61 -20.80 -10.49
C ALA A 51 -26.49 -21.13 -9.26
N THR A 52 -26.53 -20.24 -8.26
CA THR A 52 -27.42 -20.36 -7.11
C THR A 52 -28.89 -20.37 -7.53
N GLY A 53 -29.26 -19.52 -8.50
CA GLY A 53 -30.61 -19.55 -9.10
C GLY A 53 -30.95 -20.89 -9.74
N ALA A 54 -30.03 -21.47 -10.52
CA ALA A 54 -30.21 -22.79 -11.14
C ALA A 54 -30.37 -23.92 -10.09
N ASN A 55 -29.58 -23.90 -9.01
CA ASN A 55 -29.73 -24.88 -7.92
C ASN A 55 -31.07 -24.73 -7.18
N ILE A 56 -31.54 -23.51 -6.95
CA ILE A 56 -32.85 -23.26 -6.34
C ILE A 56 -33.99 -23.76 -7.25
N ALA A 57 -33.89 -23.53 -8.56
CA ALA A 57 -34.86 -24.01 -9.53
C ALA A 57 -34.88 -25.55 -9.57
N ARG A 58 -33.71 -26.19 -9.62
CA ARG A 58 -33.59 -27.66 -9.55
C ARG A 58 -34.21 -28.23 -8.28
N ARG A 59 -33.96 -27.61 -7.12
CA ARG A 59 -34.59 -28.01 -5.86
C ARG A 59 -36.11 -27.96 -5.96
N GLN A 60 -36.67 -26.86 -6.46
CA GLN A 60 -38.12 -26.71 -6.63
C GLN A 60 -38.71 -27.76 -7.58
N GLU A 61 -38.03 -28.04 -8.69
CA GLU A 61 -38.44 -29.05 -9.65
C GLU A 61 -38.48 -30.46 -9.02
N ILE A 62 -37.43 -30.85 -8.31
CA ILE A 62 -37.36 -32.18 -7.67
C ILE A 62 -38.40 -32.30 -6.56
N THR A 63 -38.57 -31.27 -5.72
CA THR A 63 -39.63 -31.25 -4.70
C THR A 63 -41.02 -31.37 -5.33
N ALA A 64 -41.29 -30.65 -6.42
CA ALA A 64 -42.58 -30.75 -7.12
C ALA A 64 -42.83 -32.15 -7.70
N ARG A 65 -41.79 -32.82 -8.22
CA ARG A 65 -41.88 -34.21 -8.68
C ARG A 65 -42.14 -35.18 -7.54
N LEU A 66 -41.46 -34.99 -6.41
CA LEU A 66 -41.68 -35.79 -5.20
C LEU A 66 -43.13 -35.65 -4.72
N ASP A 67 -43.62 -34.42 -4.57
CA ASP A 67 -45.00 -34.15 -4.14
C ASP A 67 -46.03 -34.77 -5.11
N ALA A 68 -45.76 -34.73 -6.41
CA ALA A 68 -46.62 -35.36 -7.42
C ALA A 68 -46.65 -36.88 -7.28
N ALA A 69 -45.48 -37.52 -7.12
CA ALA A 69 -45.38 -38.96 -6.94
C ALA A 69 -46.05 -39.43 -5.63
N GLU A 70 -45.90 -38.67 -4.54
CA GLU A 70 -46.55 -38.97 -3.26
C GLU A 70 -48.08 -38.86 -3.35
N ARG A 71 -48.60 -37.86 -4.08
CA ARG A 71 -50.05 -37.74 -4.36
C ARG A 71 -50.56 -38.89 -5.23
N GLU A 72 -49.79 -39.28 -6.25
CA GLU A 72 -50.16 -40.40 -7.09
C GLU A 72 -50.18 -41.72 -6.30
N LEU A 73 -49.18 -41.95 -5.43
CA LEU A 73 -49.15 -43.10 -4.54
C LEU A 73 -50.38 -43.15 -3.64
N ALA A 74 -50.80 -42.02 -3.08
CA ALA A 74 -52.01 -41.93 -2.25
C ALA A 74 -53.28 -42.30 -3.05
N SER A 75 -53.40 -41.82 -4.30
CA SER A 75 -54.51 -42.21 -5.19
C SER A 75 -54.49 -43.70 -5.49
N VAL A 76 -53.34 -44.25 -5.88
CA VAL A 76 -53.18 -45.68 -6.20
C VAL A 76 -53.49 -46.56 -4.98
N ALA A 77 -53.13 -46.11 -3.78
CA ALA A 77 -53.48 -46.81 -2.55
C ALA A 77 -55.00 -46.86 -2.32
N SER A 78 -55.70 -45.73 -2.51
CA SER A 78 -57.17 -45.68 -2.42
C SER A 78 -57.85 -46.54 -3.49
N ASP A 79 -57.34 -46.53 -4.72
CA ASP A 79 -57.87 -47.36 -5.81
C ASP A 79 -57.67 -48.85 -5.50
N LEU A 80 -56.51 -49.21 -4.91
CA LEU A 80 -56.21 -50.57 -4.51
C LEU A 80 -57.16 -51.06 -3.41
N GLU A 81 -57.44 -50.24 -2.40
CA GLU A 81 -58.44 -50.57 -1.37
C GLU A 81 -59.83 -50.83 -1.98
N THR A 82 -60.22 -50.02 -2.97
CA THR A 82 -61.49 -50.18 -3.69
C THR A 82 -61.51 -51.47 -4.52
N ALA A 83 -60.43 -51.78 -5.24
CA ALA A 83 -60.31 -53.00 -6.02
C ALA A 83 -60.40 -54.26 -5.13
N LEU A 84 -59.74 -54.24 -3.97
CA LEU A 84 -59.81 -55.32 -2.98
C LEU A 84 -61.22 -55.46 -2.40
N ALA A 85 -61.88 -54.36 -2.03
CA ALA A 85 -63.25 -54.37 -1.49
C ALA A 85 -64.28 -54.90 -2.50
N THR A 86 -64.00 -54.77 -3.79
CA THR A 86 -64.88 -55.22 -4.89
C THR A 86 -64.44 -56.55 -5.52
N ASN A 87 -63.45 -57.25 -4.94
CA ASN A 87 -62.89 -58.52 -5.43
C ASN A 87 -62.40 -58.46 -6.88
N GLN A 88 -61.83 -57.32 -7.30
CA GLN A 88 -61.22 -57.15 -8.62
C GLN A 88 -59.73 -57.52 -8.56
N ASP A 89 -59.44 -58.81 -8.42
CA ASP A 89 -58.09 -59.31 -8.15
C ASP A 89 -57.07 -58.93 -9.24
N ASP A 90 -57.45 -59.02 -10.52
CA ASP A 90 -56.58 -58.65 -11.65
C ASP A 90 -56.18 -57.16 -11.59
N LEU A 91 -57.13 -56.28 -11.21
CA LEU A 91 -56.87 -54.85 -11.05
C LEU A 91 -55.99 -54.59 -9.82
N ALA A 92 -56.24 -55.30 -8.72
CA ALA A 92 -55.44 -55.19 -7.50
C ALA A 92 -53.97 -55.54 -7.75
N VAL A 93 -53.68 -56.58 -8.54
CA VAL A 93 -52.30 -56.96 -8.91
C VAL A 93 -51.59 -55.83 -9.66
N VAL A 94 -52.24 -55.21 -10.64
CA VAL A 94 -51.67 -54.08 -11.40
C VAL A 94 -51.43 -52.86 -10.51
N LEU A 95 -52.38 -52.54 -9.62
CA LEU A 95 -52.25 -51.41 -8.69
C LEU A 95 -51.12 -51.64 -7.67
N ILE A 96 -50.93 -52.88 -7.19
CA ILE A 96 -49.79 -53.24 -6.32
C ILE A 96 -48.46 -53.04 -7.06
N GLN A 97 -48.35 -53.47 -8.31
CA GLN A 97 -47.14 -53.26 -9.10
C GLN A 97 -46.84 -51.77 -9.29
N LYS A 98 -47.86 -50.97 -9.60
CA LYS A 98 -47.74 -49.51 -9.73
C LYS A 98 -47.33 -48.86 -8.41
N LYS A 99 -47.94 -49.27 -7.29
CA LYS A 99 -47.59 -48.80 -5.96
C LYS A 99 -46.11 -49.06 -5.64
N ASN A 100 -45.62 -50.28 -5.87
CA ASN A 100 -44.22 -50.64 -5.62
C ASN A 100 -43.23 -49.81 -6.47
N ALA A 101 -43.59 -49.54 -7.73
CA ALA A 101 -42.78 -48.67 -8.61
C ALA A 101 -42.76 -47.21 -8.11
N LEU A 102 -43.90 -46.69 -7.67
CA LEU A 102 -44.00 -45.36 -7.06
C LEU A 102 -43.22 -45.27 -5.75
N ASP A 103 -43.28 -46.29 -4.88
CA ASP A 103 -42.52 -46.33 -3.63
C ASP A 103 -41.00 -46.27 -3.88
N THR A 104 -40.52 -46.95 -4.92
CA THR A 104 -39.11 -46.89 -5.35
C THR A 104 -38.76 -45.50 -5.85
N THR A 105 -39.59 -44.94 -6.73
CA THR A 105 -39.42 -43.58 -7.30
C THR A 105 -39.40 -42.50 -6.21
N ILE A 106 -40.31 -42.60 -5.23
CA ILE A 106 -40.39 -41.67 -4.09
C ILE A 106 -39.13 -41.77 -3.23
N THR A 107 -38.61 -42.98 -3.02
CA THR A 107 -37.37 -43.18 -2.25
C THR A 107 -36.19 -42.47 -2.93
N GLU A 108 -36.04 -42.63 -4.24
CA GLU A 108 -35.01 -41.95 -5.03
C GLU A 108 -35.20 -40.42 -5.02
N LEU A 109 -36.41 -39.94 -5.29
CA LEU A 109 -36.74 -38.52 -5.30
C LEU A 109 -36.53 -37.86 -3.93
N ARG A 110 -36.74 -38.57 -2.82
CA ARG A 110 -36.44 -38.07 -1.48
C ARG A 110 -34.95 -37.86 -1.27
N THR A 111 -34.12 -38.79 -1.73
CA THR A 111 -32.65 -38.64 -1.70
C THR A 111 -32.21 -37.45 -2.57
N ASP A 112 -32.75 -37.35 -3.78
CA ASP A 112 -32.45 -36.25 -4.69
C ASP A 112 -32.92 -34.89 -4.14
N ALA A 113 -34.09 -34.83 -3.51
CA ALA A 113 -34.63 -33.62 -2.90
C ALA A 113 -33.75 -33.15 -1.74
N ALA A 114 -33.26 -34.08 -0.91
CA ALA A 114 -32.34 -33.78 0.17
C ALA A 114 -31.02 -33.22 -0.37
N GLN A 115 -30.45 -33.84 -1.40
CA GLN A 115 -29.22 -33.37 -2.03
C GLN A 115 -29.40 -31.99 -2.68
N ALA A 116 -30.48 -31.79 -3.46
CA ALA A 116 -30.77 -30.52 -4.11
C ALA A 116 -31.03 -29.39 -3.10
N THR A 117 -31.59 -29.72 -1.93
CA THR A 117 -31.74 -28.77 -0.83
C THR A 117 -30.40 -28.35 -0.26
N ALA A 118 -29.52 -29.31 0.05
CA ALA A 118 -28.17 -29.02 0.53
C ALA A 118 -27.37 -28.19 -0.48
N ASP A 119 -27.44 -28.51 -1.77
CA ASP A 119 -26.74 -27.76 -2.83
C ASP A 119 -27.25 -26.32 -2.95
N ALA A 120 -28.57 -26.12 -2.89
CA ALA A 120 -29.17 -24.80 -2.94
C ALA A 120 -28.77 -23.94 -1.72
N ASP A 121 -28.72 -24.52 -0.53
CA ASP A 121 -28.35 -23.79 0.69
C ASP A 121 -26.85 -23.47 0.72
N ASN A 122 -25.99 -24.43 0.37
CA ASN A 122 -24.55 -24.17 0.19
C ASN A 122 -24.28 -23.06 -0.84
N ALA A 123 -25.04 -23.02 -1.93
CA ALA A 123 -24.90 -21.99 -2.96
C ALA A 123 -25.37 -20.61 -2.46
N LYS A 124 -26.39 -20.53 -1.60
CA LYS A 124 -26.82 -19.27 -0.96
C LYS A 124 -25.80 -18.75 0.04
N ASP A 125 -25.23 -19.65 0.84
CA ASP A 125 -24.23 -19.31 1.84
C ASP A 125 -22.96 -18.77 1.15
N SER A 126 -22.51 -19.46 0.11
CA SER A 126 -21.39 -19.03 -0.72
C SER A 126 -21.65 -17.65 -1.34
N LEU A 127 -22.86 -17.41 -1.86
CA LEU A 127 -23.25 -16.13 -2.45
C LEU A 127 -23.22 -14.99 -1.42
N THR A 128 -23.71 -15.26 -0.21
CA THR A 128 -23.72 -14.29 0.91
C THR A 128 -22.30 -13.98 1.40
N GLN A 129 -21.44 -15.00 1.45
CA GLN A 129 -20.03 -14.84 1.81
C GLN A 129 -19.29 -13.97 0.79
N VAL A 130 -19.42 -14.26 -0.51
CA VAL A 130 -18.79 -13.47 -1.57
C VAL A 130 -19.28 -12.02 -1.53
N LYS A 131 -20.57 -11.77 -1.28
CA LYS A 131 -21.10 -10.41 -1.09
C LYS A 131 -20.41 -9.70 0.08
N THR A 132 -20.31 -10.39 1.22
CA THR A 132 -19.65 -9.84 2.42
C THR A 132 -18.19 -9.50 2.16
N ASP A 133 -17.47 -10.34 1.41
CA ASP A 133 -16.07 -10.10 1.08
C ASP A 133 -15.89 -8.95 0.09
N ILE A 134 -16.80 -8.79 -0.87
CA ILE A 134 -16.85 -7.59 -1.74
C ILE A 134 -17.01 -6.32 -0.90
N ASP A 135 -17.93 -6.32 0.06
CA ASP A 135 -18.20 -5.14 0.88
C ASP A 135 -17.01 -4.81 1.80
N LYS A 136 -16.34 -5.84 2.35
CA LYS A 136 -15.07 -5.67 3.08
C LYS A 136 -13.98 -5.06 2.21
N LEU A 137 -13.79 -5.56 0.98
CA LEU A 137 -12.78 -5.04 0.05
C LEU A 137 -13.05 -3.57 -0.32
N LYS A 138 -14.31 -3.19 -0.51
CA LYS A 138 -14.69 -1.77 -0.74
C LYS A 138 -14.31 -0.90 0.46
N ALA A 139 -14.66 -1.32 1.67
CA ALA A 139 -14.34 -0.57 2.89
C ALA A 139 -12.82 -0.48 3.12
N GLU A 140 -12.08 -1.55 2.84
CA GLU A 140 -10.63 -1.58 2.92
C GLU A 140 -9.99 -0.62 1.92
N LYS A 141 -10.44 -0.63 0.66
CA LYS A 141 -10.01 0.33 -0.36
C LYS A 141 -10.19 1.76 0.13
N ASP A 142 -11.38 2.12 0.60
CA ASP A 142 -11.69 3.49 1.03
C ASP A 142 -10.80 3.90 2.21
N ARG A 143 -10.56 3.01 3.17
CA ARG A 143 -9.64 3.23 4.29
C ARG A 143 -8.20 3.44 3.81
N MET A 144 -7.72 2.61 2.89
CA MET A 144 -6.35 2.70 2.37
C MET A 144 -6.13 3.97 1.54
N LEU A 145 -7.10 4.37 0.71
CA LEU A 145 -7.03 5.63 -0.04
C LEU A 145 -7.00 6.83 0.90
N ALA A 146 -7.84 6.85 1.94
CA ALA A 146 -7.81 7.93 2.95
C ALA A 146 -6.46 8.01 3.68
N GLN A 147 -5.87 6.87 4.02
CA GLN A 147 -4.53 6.80 4.63
C GLN A 147 -3.45 7.28 3.66
N MET A 148 -3.52 6.90 2.38
CA MET A 148 -2.60 7.35 1.35
C MET A 148 -2.67 8.87 1.16
N HIS A 149 -3.87 9.45 1.04
CA HIS A 149 -4.05 10.90 0.94
C HIS A 149 -3.51 11.63 2.17
N SER A 150 -3.74 11.08 3.36
CA SER A 150 -3.20 11.64 4.61
C SER A 150 -1.66 11.61 4.63
N ALA A 151 -1.05 10.52 4.17
CA ALA A 151 0.40 10.40 4.06
C ALA A 151 0.97 11.36 3.00
N GLN A 152 0.33 11.48 1.84
CA GLN A 152 0.70 12.44 0.79
C GLN A 152 0.63 13.89 1.29
N ALA A 153 -0.40 14.25 2.05
CA ALA A 153 -0.53 15.57 2.65
C ALA A 153 0.62 15.86 3.63
N ARG A 154 0.99 14.88 4.48
CA ARG A 154 2.13 15.01 5.41
C ARG A 154 3.46 15.19 4.67
N LEU A 155 3.71 14.39 3.63
CA LEU A 155 4.92 14.52 2.81
C LEU A 155 4.98 15.88 2.11
N LYS A 156 3.85 16.39 1.61
CA LYS A 156 3.79 17.71 0.99
C LYS A 156 4.08 18.83 2.00
N ILE A 157 3.52 18.76 3.20
CA ILE A 157 3.81 19.71 4.28
C ILE A 157 5.29 19.64 4.66
N GLN A 158 5.85 18.44 4.83
CA GLN A 158 7.27 18.27 5.16
C GLN A 158 8.17 18.86 4.06
N GLY A 159 7.93 18.56 2.79
CA GLY A 159 8.70 19.14 1.70
C GLY A 159 8.57 20.66 1.58
N GLN A 160 7.41 21.22 1.91
CA GLN A 160 7.23 22.68 2.00
C GLN A 160 7.99 23.28 3.18
N LEU A 161 8.01 22.62 4.34
CA LEU A 161 8.76 23.06 5.53
C LEU A 161 10.28 22.97 5.31
N ASP A 162 10.76 21.91 4.67
CA ASP A 162 12.17 21.76 4.29
C ASP A 162 12.58 22.88 3.31
N GLY A 163 11.70 23.23 2.37
CA GLY A 163 11.87 24.35 1.43
C GLY A 163 11.72 25.74 2.06
N LEU A 164 11.11 25.85 3.24
CA LEU A 164 10.95 27.09 4.02
C LEU A 164 11.96 27.19 5.18
N SER A 165 12.89 26.25 5.31
CA SER A 165 13.84 26.23 6.43
C SER A 165 14.74 27.48 6.41
N VAL A 166 14.78 28.14 7.56
CA VAL A 166 15.51 29.39 7.87
C VAL A 166 17.03 29.27 7.62
N ASP A 167 17.57 28.05 7.53
CA ASP A 167 19.00 27.81 7.29
C ASP A 167 19.48 28.28 5.91
N ALA A 168 18.62 28.21 4.87
CA ALA A 168 18.97 28.73 3.55
C ALA A 168 19.00 30.27 3.54
N GLU A 169 18.08 30.91 4.25
CA GLU A 169 18.03 32.38 4.38
C GLU A 169 19.14 32.92 5.32
N VAL A 170 19.52 32.18 6.36
CA VAL A 170 20.64 32.53 7.26
C VAL A 170 22.01 32.30 6.60
N GLN A 171 22.20 31.25 5.79
CA GLN A 171 23.42 31.07 5.01
C GLN A 171 23.59 32.17 3.95
N ALA A 172 22.52 32.60 3.29
CA ALA A 172 22.57 33.73 2.36
C ALA A 172 22.99 35.03 3.06
N LEU A 173 22.50 35.30 4.27
CA LEU A 173 22.91 36.46 5.07
C LEU A 173 24.38 36.38 5.53
N SER A 174 24.91 35.19 5.81
CA SER A 174 26.34 35.02 6.13
C SER A 174 27.25 35.33 4.93
N ALA A 175 26.88 34.88 3.73
CA ALA A 175 27.62 35.18 2.51
C ALA A 175 27.63 36.68 2.18
N VAL A 176 26.50 37.38 2.39
CA VAL A 176 26.43 38.84 2.26
C VAL A 176 27.30 39.55 3.31
N ARG A 177 27.30 39.08 4.56
CA ARG A 177 28.15 39.63 5.63
C ARG A 177 29.63 39.50 5.29
N ASP A 178 30.06 38.36 4.78
CA ASP A 178 31.46 38.13 4.40
C ASP A 178 31.84 38.94 3.16
N HIS A 179 30.93 39.13 2.21
CA HIS A 179 31.14 40.03 1.06
C HIS A 179 31.29 41.49 1.47
N ILE A 180 30.46 41.99 2.39
CA ILE A 180 30.56 43.35 2.94
C ILE A 180 31.88 43.51 3.70
N LYS A 181 32.27 42.55 4.54
CA LYS A 181 33.59 42.58 5.20
C LYS A 181 34.74 42.59 4.21
N GLY A 182 34.66 41.81 3.13
CA GLY A 182 35.65 41.79 2.06
C GLY A 182 35.74 43.13 1.31
N GLN A 183 34.61 43.74 0.98
CA GLN A 183 34.57 45.07 0.35
C GLN A 183 35.08 46.17 1.28
N VAL A 184 34.72 46.15 2.57
CA VAL A 184 35.25 47.10 3.56
C VAL A 184 36.76 46.89 3.73
N ALA A 185 37.24 45.66 3.77
CA ALA A 185 38.67 45.36 3.82
C ALA A 185 39.39 45.84 2.55
N GLN A 186 38.80 45.68 1.36
CA GLN A 186 39.35 46.22 0.11
C GLN A 186 39.34 47.76 0.07
N ALA A 187 38.31 48.41 0.63
CA ALA A 187 38.24 49.86 0.73
C ALA A 187 39.27 50.40 1.73
N SER A 188 39.43 49.75 2.89
CA SER A 188 40.46 50.07 3.88
C SER A 188 41.87 49.81 3.34
N LEU A 189 42.08 48.71 2.62
CA LEU A 189 43.35 48.41 1.95
C LEU A 189 43.63 49.41 0.81
N GLY A 190 42.60 49.84 0.08
CA GLY A 190 42.71 50.89 -0.94
C GLY A 190 43.08 52.25 -0.34
N ALA A 191 42.54 52.59 0.83
CA ALA A 191 42.91 53.78 1.58
C ALA A 191 44.35 53.69 2.14
N GLU A 192 44.76 52.53 2.67
CA GLU A 192 46.13 52.28 3.13
C GLU A 192 47.15 52.26 1.98
N LEU A 193 46.81 51.67 0.83
CA LEU A 193 47.64 51.67 -0.37
C LEU A 193 47.75 53.06 -0.99
N HIS A 194 46.68 53.87 -0.97
CA HIS A 194 46.75 55.27 -1.38
C HIS A 194 47.69 56.06 -0.47
N ASN A 195 47.67 55.79 0.85
CA ASN A 195 48.61 56.38 1.80
C ASN A 195 50.06 55.89 1.55
N SER A 196 50.22 54.61 1.18
CA SER A 196 51.50 53.98 0.86
C SER A 196 52.15 54.55 -0.40
N ASP A 197 51.37 54.81 -1.46
CA ASP A 197 51.87 55.37 -2.72
C ASP A 197 52.26 56.86 -2.56
N LEU A 198 51.52 57.61 -1.74
CA LEU A 198 51.85 58.98 -1.36
C LEU A 198 53.13 59.05 -0.53
N ASP A 199 53.32 58.13 0.43
CA ASP A 199 54.53 58.02 1.24
C ASP A 199 55.73 57.51 0.45
N VAL A 200 55.55 56.60 -0.51
CA VAL A 200 56.61 56.16 -1.42
C VAL A 200 57.01 57.29 -2.36
N ARG A 201 56.06 58.10 -2.86
CA ARG A 201 56.34 59.31 -3.65
C ARG A 201 56.99 60.41 -2.81
N LEU A 202 56.60 60.57 -1.54
CA LEU A 202 57.17 61.53 -0.61
C LEU A 202 58.59 61.12 -0.17
N ASN A 203 58.86 59.83 0.02
CA ASN A 203 60.21 59.31 0.28
C ASN A 203 61.12 59.43 -0.95
N LYS A 204 60.59 59.24 -2.16
CA LYS A 204 61.35 59.50 -3.40
C LYS A 204 61.68 60.98 -3.57
N LEU A 205 60.79 61.88 -3.15
CA LEU A 205 61.00 63.34 -3.12
C LEU A 205 61.97 63.77 -2.00
N ARG A 206 61.98 63.07 -0.86
CA ARG A 206 62.93 63.29 0.25
C ARG A 206 64.32 62.73 -0.03
N GLN A 207 64.44 61.68 -0.85
CA GLN A 207 65.75 61.17 -1.29
C GLN A 207 66.42 62.05 -2.37
N SER A 208 65.69 62.95 -3.03
CA SER A 208 66.28 63.93 -3.96
C SER A 208 66.76 65.23 -3.30
N SER A 209 66.57 65.41 -1.98
CA SER A 209 66.99 66.61 -1.26
C SER A 209 67.36 66.29 0.18
N GLY A 210 68.65 66.25 0.51
CA GLY A 210 69.10 66.34 1.91
C GLY A 210 70.11 65.29 2.35
N SER A 211 71.37 65.60 2.08
CA SER A 211 72.60 64.99 2.57
C SER A 211 72.72 64.77 4.10
N VAL A 212 73.56 63.78 4.44
CA VAL A 212 74.33 63.61 5.69
C VAL A 212 73.65 62.86 6.84
N THR A 213 74.05 61.58 7.06
CA THR A 213 74.49 60.99 8.37
C THR A 213 74.63 59.44 8.37
N ALA A 214 74.76 58.78 7.22
CA ALA A 214 74.98 57.31 7.17
C ALA A 214 76.36 56.83 7.69
N LYS A 215 77.32 57.72 7.96
CA LYS A 215 78.62 57.37 8.56
C LYS A 215 78.59 57.32 10.09
N ALA A 216 77.66 58.03 10.74
CA ALA A 216 77.59 58.07 12.21
C ALA A 216 76.93 56.82 12.82
N GLN A 217 76.03 56.16 12.09
CA GLN A 217 75.32 54.96 12.58
C GLN A 217 76.12 53.65 12.42
N LEU A 218 77.14 53.61 11.54
CA LEU A 218 77.93 52.41 11.28
C LEU A 218 78.95 52.11 12.40
N ASP A 219 79.52 53.13 13.03
CA ASP A 219 80.53 52.96 14.09
C ASP A 219 79.91 52.55 15.43
N ALA A 220 78.70 53.05 15.74
CA ALA A 220 77.98 52.65 16.96
C ALA A 220 77.58 51.15 16.94
N LEU A 221 77.18 50.63 15.78
CA LEU A 221 76.79 49.21 15.64
C LEU A 221 77.99 48.25 15.73
N LYS A 222 79.20 48.68 15.34
CA LYS A 222 80.43 47.88 15.50
C LYS A 222 80.81 47.71 16.98
N GLN A 223 80.62 48.73 17.80
CA GLN A 223 80.90 48.67 19.24
C GLN A 223 79.89 47.75 19.97
N ALA A 224 78.61 47.79 19.59
CA ALA A 224 77.59 46.92 20.17
C ALA A 224 77.81 45.42 19.87
N ARG A 225 78.47 45.08 18.76
CA ARG A 225 78.73 43.68 18.36
C ARG A 225 79.90 43.03 19.11
N ALA A 226 80.84 43.82 19.62
CA ALA A 226 82.00 43.32 20.36
C ALA A 226 81.67 42.91 21.80
N ALA A 227 80.65 43.53 22.43
CA ALA A 227 80.23 43.18 23.79
C ALA A 227 79.35 41.91 23.86
N ALA A 228 78.78 41.47 22.72
CA ALA A 228 78.00 40.23 22.61
C ALA A 228 78.86 38.94 22.56
N GLN A 229 80.20 39.05 22.69
CA GLN A 229 81.14 37.91 22.62
C GLN A 229 81.72 37.46 23.99
N ALA A 230 81.20 37.95 25.12
CA ALA A 230 81.66 37.52 26.44
C ALA A 230 80.49 37.14 27.35
N ALA A 231 79.81 36.03 27.04
CA ALA A 231 78.95 35.34 27.99
C ALA A 231 79.32 33.85 28.03
N PRO A 232 79.54 33.27 29.21
CA PRO A 232 79.30 31.86 29.41
C PRO A 232 78.12 31.65 30.35
N ALA A 233 77.28 30.71 29.92
CA ALA A 233 76.16 30.14 30.64
C ALA A 233 76.57 29.53 31.99
N LYS A 234 75.69 29.65 32.98
CA LYS A 234 75.59 28.64 34.04
C LYS A 234 74.15 28.56 34.56
N SER A 235 73.52 27.44 34.23
CA SER A 235 72.35 26.87 34.88
C SER A 235 72.72 26.30 36.24
N LEU A 236 71.89 26.58 37.26
CA LEU A 236 71.28 25.63 38.22
C LEU A 236 70.56 26.42 39.30
#